data_AF-A0A7M4AID2-F1
#
_entry.id   AF-A0A7M4AID2-F1
#
_cell.length_a   1.000
_cell.length_b   1.000
_cell.length_c   1.000
_cell.angle_alpha   90.00
_cell.angle_beta   90.00
_cell.angle_gamma   90.00
#
_symmetry.space_group_name_H-M   'P 1'
#
loop_
_entity.id
_entity.type
_entity.pdbx_description
1 polymer ?
#
loop_
_entity_poly.entity_id
_entity_poly.type
_entity_poly.pdbx_seq_one_letter_code
_entity_poly.pdbx_strand_id
1 'polypeptide(L)'
;MSQGDLPEIYGAKWAPVEPLEFFQPLPKAAARSEVLSYLAQQHDAHLFFVASVWDRMIDAEPDTFEGPSWHAFSNRFVEALDRGMKKQAASKLGDELPKEVIPRRSMELMFERRREHFLVDMRLMMRRLGHYMAVTVSQRLEWQQMMTRTRCLDDALKAIFTDGVETPDGGLFGGKGFRSTWQEAVVAVATALQRQPDAPRDARPGHGYDGDLVAPMIRDIGLGLAMGDTPLDVMAANLGKAGSNQNGGWVDAGGRDLHVGA
;
A
#
# COMPACT_ATOMS: atom_id res chain seq x y z
N MET A 1 3.59 -23.50 12.15
CA MET A 1 4.47 -23.95 11.05
C MET A 1 5.44 -24.95 11.63
N SER A 2 5.50 -26.18 11.09
CA SER A 2 6.46 -27.17 11.54
C SER A 2 7.85 -26.83 10.98
N GLN A 3 8.90 -27.27 11.66
CA GLN A 3 10.27 -27.10 11.18
C GLN A 3 10.44 -27.89 9.87
N GLY A 4 10.51 -27.18 8.74
CA GLY A 4 10.58 -27.79 7.42
C GLY A 4 9.39 -27.49 6.51
N ASP A 5 8.43 -26.66 6.91
CA ASP A 5 7.41 -26.15 5.98
C ASP A 5 7.95 -24.95 5.17
N LEU A 6 7.57 -24.85 3.90
CA LEU A 6 7.85 -23.66 3.10
C LEU A 6 6.93 -22.51 3.55
N PRO A 7 7.41 -21.25 3.52
CA PRO A 7 6.58 -20.12 3.90
C PRO A 7 5.35 -20.02 3.00
N GLU A 8 4.24 -19.59 3.58
CA GLU A 8 3.02 -19.29 2.83
C GLU A 8 3.30 -18.18 1.80
N ILE A 9 2.75 -18.33 0.60
CA ILE A 9 2.77 -17.28 -0.42
C ILE A 9 1.49 -16.47 -0.25
N TYR A 10 1.56 -15.40 0.53
CA TYR A 10 0.44 -14.49 0.72
C TYR A 10 0.01 -13.90 -0.62
N GLY A 11 -1.31 -13.89 -0.87
CA GLY A 11 -1.86 -13.40 -2.14
C GLY A 11 -1.72 -14.35 -3.33
N ALA A 12 -1.26 -15.59 -3.12
CA ALA A 12 -1.19 -16.66 -4.13
C ALA A 12 -2.45 -16.76 -5.02
N LYS A 13 -3.62 -16.67 -4.38
CA LYS A 13 -4.95 -16.74 -5.02
C LYS A 13 -5.60 -15.38 -5.23
N TRP A 14 -4.93 -14.29 -4.86
CA TRP A 14 -5.49 -12.95 -5.00
C TRP A 14 -5.55 -12.58 -6.49
N ALA A 15 -6.72 -12.11 -6.91
CA ALA A 15 -6.97 -11.49 -8.20
C ALA A 15 -8.02 -10.38 -7.99
N PRO A 16 -7.99 -9.30 -8.79
CA PRO A 16 -9.07 -8.32 -8.75
C PRO A 16 -10.39 -9.00 -9.15
N VAL A 17 -11.44 -8.79 -8.36
CA VAL A 17 -12.77 -9.36 -8.64
C VAL A 17 -13.51 -8.54 -9.70
N GLU A 18 -13.35 -7.21 -9.66
CA GLU A 18 -14.08 -6.27 -10.51
C GLU A 18 -13.13 -5.30 -11.22
N PRO A 19 -13.55 -4.75 -12.39
CA PRO A 19 -12.84 -3.67 -13.05
C PRO A 19 -12.83 -2.40 -12.19
N LEU A 20 -11.85 -1.53 -12.43
CA LEU A 20 -11.87 -0.17 -11.92
C LEU A 20 -12.59 0.73 -12.92
N GLU A 21 -13.26 1.76 -12.44
CA GLU A 21 -13.69 2.86 -13.30
C GLU A 21 -12.49 3.75 -13.62
N PHE A 22 -12.24 4.00 -14.90
CA PHE A 22 -11.12 4.82 -15.34
C PHE A 22 -11.58 6.28 -15.45
N PHE A 23 -10.82 7.18 -14.84
CA PHE A 23 -10.95 8.61 -15.04
C PHE A 23 -10.37 9.05 -16.39
N GLN A 24 -9.37 8.32 -16.89
CA GLN A 24 -8.77 8.50 -18.21
C GLN A 24 -8.40 7.16 -18.84
N PRO A 25 -8.51 7.00 -20.17
CA PRO A 25 -8.12 5.77 -20.85
C PRO A 25 -6.64 5.45 -20.68
N LEU A 26 -6.28 4.17 -20.66
CA LEU A 26 -4.90 3.70 -20.65
C LEU A 26 -4.39 3.46 -22.08
N PRO A 27 -3.41 4.20 -22.60
CA PRO A 27 -2.84 3.90 -23.90
C PRO A 27 -2.11 2.56 -23.92
N LYS A 28 -2.36 1.75 -24.94
CA LYS A 28 -1.78 0.42 -25.14
C LYS A 28 -0.25 0.41 -25.08
N ALA A 29 0.38 1.39 -25.73
CA ALA A 29 1.83 1.55 -25.74
C ALA A 29 2.39 1.93 -24.35
N ALA A 30 1.70 2.80 -23.62
CA ALA A 30 2.08 3.19 -22.27
C ALA A 30 1.99 1.99 -21.31
N ALA A 31 0.92 1.21 -21.39
CA ALA A 31 0.75 -0.01 -20.60
C ALA A 31 1.91 -1.00 -20.82
N ARG A 32 2.27 -1.24 -22.09
CA ARG A 32 3.40 -2.11 -22.45
C ARG A 32 4.72 -1.58 -21.88
N SER A 33 4.97 -0.28 -22.02
CA SER A 33 6.20 0.36 -21.53
C SER A 33 6.36 0.21 -20.02
N GLU A 34 5.28 0.44 -19.26
CA GLU A 34 5.29 0.30 -17.79
C GLU A 34 5.48 -1.15 -17.36
N VAL A 35 4.79 -2.11 -18.00
CA VAL A 35 4.96 -3.54 -17.70
C VAL A 35 6.39 -4.00 -17.94
N LEU A 36 7.00 -3.62 -19.07
CA LEU A 36 8.38 -3.98 -19.36
C LEU A 36 9.39 -3.27 -18.45
N SER A 37 9.14 -2.02 -18.08
CA SER A 37 9.96 -1.28 -17.11
C SER A 37 9.94 -1.96 -15.74
N TYR A 38 8.77 -2.39 -15.27
CA TYR A 38 8.63 -3.13 -14.02
C TYR A 38 9.41 -4.46 -14.07
N LEU A 39 9.27 -5.21 -15.15
CA LEU A 39 9.99 -6.47 -15.34
C LEU A 39 11.49 -6.27 -15.41
N ALA A 40 11.99 -5.24 -16.10
CA ALA A 40 13.41 -4.95 -16.17
C ALA A 40 14.02 -4.64 -14.78
N GLN A 41 13.23 -4.08 -13.86
CA GLN A 41 13.69 -3.78 -12.50
C GLN A 41 13.67 -4.99 -11.56
N GLN A 42 12.69 -5.88 -11.70
CA GLN A 42 12.40 -6.90 -10.68
C GLN A 42 12.52 -8.34 -11.18
N HIS A 43 12.34 -8.58 -12.49
CA HIS A 43 12.13 -9.89 -13.10
C HIS A 43 12.75 -9.98 -14.50
N ASP A 44 13.98 -9.51 -14.66
CA ASP A 44 14.69 -9.39 -15.94
C ASP A 44 14.73 -10.72 -16.73
N ALA A 45 14.90 -11.85 -16.03
CA ALA A 45 14.88 -13.19 -16.60
C ALA A 45 13.60 -13.55 -17.36
N HIS A 46 12.49 -12.86 -17.08
CA HIS A 46 11.19 -13.08 -17.73
C HIS A 46 10.87 -12.03 -18.81
N LEU A 47 11.70 -10.99 -18.98
CA LEU A 47 11.41 -9.84 -19.83
C LEU A 47 11.04 -10.23 -21.27
N PHE A 48 11.90 -11.03 -21.93
CA PHE A 48 11.67 -11.44 -23.32
C PHE A 48 10.46 -12.37 -23.48
N PHE A 49 10.26 -13.26 -22.51
CA PHE A 49 9.10 -14.15 -22.51
C PHE A 49 7.80 -13.36 -22.40
N VAL A 50 7.73 -12.44 -21.43
CA VAL A 50 6.57 -11.57 -21.23
C VAL A 50 6.32 -10.70 -22.46
N ALA A 51 7.35 -10.03 -22.99
CA ALA A 51 7.21 -9.21 -24.20
C ALA A 51 6.62 -10.02 -25.36
N SER A 52 7.12 -11.25 -25.56
CA SER A 52 6.62 -12.15 -26.61
C SER A 52 5.17 -12.58 -26.40
N VAL A 53 4.75 -12.82 -25.16
CA VAL A 53 3.34 -13.15 -24.85
C VAL A 53 2.45 -11.93 -25.06
N TRP A 54 2.90 -10.74 -24.64
CA TRP A 54 2.19 -9.49 -24.82
C TRP A 54 1.95 -9.22 -26.31
N ASP A 55 3.01 -9.25 -27.12
CA ASP A 55 2.95 -8.91 -28.55
C ASP A 55 2.00 -9.85 -29.32
N ARG A 56 1.87 -11.11 -28.91
CA ARG A 56 0.90 -12.05 -29.51
C ARG A 56 -0.56 -11.76 -29.16
N MET A 57 -0.80 -11.11 -28.03
CA MET A 57 -2.15 -10.86 -27.53
C MET A 57 -2.66 -9.47 -27.87
N ILE A 58 -1.75 -8.51 -28.02
CA ILE A 58 -2.08 -7.09 -28.07
C ILE A 58 -2.71 -6.63 -29.39
N ASP A 59 -2.51 -7.37 -30.48
CA ASP A 59 -2.99 -7.01 -31.82
C ASP A 59 -4.52 -7.00 -31.92
N ALA A 60 -5.21 -7.81 -31.09
CA ALA A 60 -6.66 -7.88 -31.04
C ALA A 60 -7.30 -6.82 -30.11
N GLU A 61 -6.47 -6.02 -29.43
CA GLU A 61 -6.92 -5.06 -28.42
C GLU A 61 -7.02 -3.63 -28.98
N PRO A 62 -7.92 -2.78 -28.43
CA PRO A 62 -8.00 -1.38 -28.81
C PRO A 62 -6.72 -0.62 -28.48
N ASP A 63 -6.49 0.51 -29.16
CA ASP A 63 -5.33 1.38 -28.91
C ASP A 63 -5.32 2.03 -27.53
N THR A 64 -6.49 2.08 -26.89
CA THR A 64 -6.67 2.54 -25.51
C THR A 64 -7.60 1.58 -24.78
N PHE A 65 -7.29 1.31 -23.51
CA PHE A 65 -8.14 0.51 -22.64
C PHE A 65 -8.97 1.38 -21.70
N GLU A 66 -10.24 1.02 -21.60
CA GLU A 66 -11.11 1.38 -20.49
C GLU A 66 -11.07 0.31 -19.41
N GLY A 67 -11.52 0.65 -18.21
CA GLY A 67 -11.53 -0.22 -17.03
C GLY A 67 -11.93 -1.69 -17.27
N PRO A 68 -13.12 -1.95 -17.84
CA PRO A 68 -13.56 -3.32 -18.15
C PRO A 68 -12.65 -4.05 -19.14
N SER A 69 -12.23 -3.38 -20.21
CA SER A 69 -11.34 -3.97 -21.23
C SER A 69 -9.95 -4.27 -20.69
N TRP A 70 -9.39 -3.37 -19.87
CA TRP A 70 -8.10 -3.58 -19.20
C TRP A 70 -8.15 -4.75 -18.23
N HIS A 71 -9.24 -4.85 -17.45
CA HIS A 71 -9.45 -5.96 -16.52
C HIS A 71 -9.50 -7.31 -17.26
N ALA A 72 -10.32 -7.40 -18.31
CA ALA A 72 -10.44 -8.61 -19.11
C ALA A 72 -9.11 -9.00 -19.80
N PHE A 73 -8.38 -8.02 -20.34
CA PHE A 73 -7.05 -8.24 -20.92
C PHE A 73 -6.05 -8.73 -19.86
N SER A 74 -6.01 -8.07 -18.69
CA SER A 74 -5.10 -8.41 -17.59
C SER A 74 -5.24 -9.86 -17.13
N ASN A 75 -6.48 -10.33 -16.97
CA ASN A 75 -6.76 -11.71 -16.56
C ASN A 75 -6.27 -12.71 -17.62
N ARG A 76 -6.66 -12.50 -18.89
CA ARG A 76 -6.21 -13.38 -20.00
C ARG A 76 -4.69 -13.38 -20.14
N PHE A 77 -4.06 -12.22 -19.97
CA PHE A 77 -2.62 -12.05 -20.10
C PHE A 77 -1.87 -12.81 -19.00
N VAL A 78 -2.24 -12.64 -17.74
CA VAL A 78 -1.63 -13.38 -16.61
C VAL A 78 -1.83 -14.89 -16.75
N GLU A 79 -3.01 -15.33 -17.19
CA GLU A 79 -3.24 -16.75 -17.47
C GLU A 79 -2.35 -17.28 -18.62
N ALA A 80 -2.15 -16.47 -19.67
CA ALA A 80 -1.27 -16.83 -20.77
C ALA A 80 0.19 -16.96 -20.30
N LEU A 81 0.64 -16.10 -19.38
CA LEU A 81 1.95 -16.22 -18.74
C LEU A 81 2.05 -17.54 -17.95
N ASP A 82 1.07 -17.86 -17.08
CA ASP A 82 1.08 -19.11 -16.31
C ASP A 82 1.16 -20.35 -17.21
N ARG A 83 0.29 -20.43 -18.22
CA ARG A 83 0.29 -21.52 -19.20
C ARG A 83 1.61 -21.60 -19.97
N GLY A 84 2.13 -20.46 -20.41
CA GLY A 84 3.37 -20.39 -21.18
C GLY A 84 4.58 -20.84 -20.37
N MET A 85 4.69 -20.42 -19.10
CA MET A 85 5.76 -20.83 -18.20
C MET A 85 5.71 -22.32 -17.88
N LYS A 86 4.52 -22.87 -17.59
CA LYS A 86 4.32 -24.32 -17.39
C LYS A 86 4.76 -25.12 -18.61
N LYS A 87 4.32 -24.71 -19.81
CA LYS A 87 4.69 -25.36 -21.06
C LYS A 87 6.19 -25.28 -21.34
N GLN A 88 6.81 -24.13 -21.08
CA GLN A 88 8.26 -23.96 -21.25
C GLN A 88 9.04 -24.85 -20.28
N ALA A 89 8.66 -24.90 -19.00
CA ALA A 89 9.31 -25.76 -18.02
C ALA A 89 9.21 -27.24 -18.42
N ALA A 90 8.00 -27.73 -18.71
CA ALA A 90 7.78 -29.12 -19.11
C ALA A 90 8.57 -29.50 -20.38
N SER A 91 8.59 -28.63 -21.39
CA SER A 91 9.26 -28.92 -22.67
C SER A 91 10.78 -28.77 -22.65
N LYS A 92 11.35 -28.00 -21.71
CA LYS A 92 12.79 -27.72 -21.66
C LYS A 92 13.52 -28.44 -20.55
N LEU A 93 12.85 -28.73 -19.44
CA LEU A 93 13.45 -29.35 -18.27
C LEU A 93 13.12 -30.83 -18.16
N GLY A 94 11.89 -31.24 -18.52
CA GLY A 94 11.50 -32.66 -18.57
C GLY A 94 11.93 -33.44 -17.32
N ASP A 95 12.83 -34.40 -17.51
CA ASP A 95 13.36 -35.31 -16.47
C ASP A 95 14.24 -34.61 -15.40
N GLU A 96 14.60 -33.34 -15.59
CA GLU A 96 15.30 -32.55 -14.58
C GLU A 96 14.36 -32.04 -13.47
N LEU A 97 13.06 -31.91 -13.75
CA LEU A 97 12.07 -31.35 -12.82
C LEU A 97 11.97 -32.11 -11.47
N PRO A 98 11.99 -33.45 -11.44
CA PRO A 98 11.94 -34.20 -10.18
C PRO A 98 13.23 -34.12 -9.36
N LYS A 99 14.35 -33.67 -9.96
CA LYS A 99 15.64 -33.65 -9.26
C LYS A 99 15.60 -32.71 -8.07
N GLU A 100 16.22 -33.17 -7.00
CA GLU A 100 16.37 -32.42 -5.77
C GLU A 100 17.39 -31.28 -5.96
N VAL A 101 17.00 -30.05 -5.61
CA VAL A 101 17.90 -28.87 -5.65
C VAL A 101 18.35 -28.46 -4.25
N ILE A 102 17.52 -28.72 -3.25
CA ILE A 102 17.75 -28.49 -1.82
C ILE A 102 17.12 -29.69 -1.09
N PRO A 103 17.66 -30.16 0.06
CA PRO A 103 17.08 -31.27 0.79
C PRO A 103 15.54 -31.24 0.91
N ARG A 104 14.91 -32.30 0.43
CA ARG A 104 13.46 -32.57 0.33
C ARG A 104 12.70 -31.63 -0.61
N ARG A 105 13.38 -30.93 -1.52
CA ARG A 105 12.78 -29.97 -2.46
C ARG A 105 13.22 -30.26 -3.89
N SER A 106 12.26 -30.65 -4.72
CA SER A 106 12.49 -30.81 -6.15
C SER A 106 12.62 -29.46 -6.85
N MET A 107 13.25 -29.49 -8.03
CA MET A 107 13.32 -28.37 -8.95
C MET A 107 11.93 -27.89 -9.35
N GLU A 108 11.02 -28.82 -9.61
CA GLU A 108 9.60 -28.55 -9.87
C GLU A 108 8.95 -27.71 -8.76
N LEU A 109 9.07 -28.15 -7.50
CA LEU A 109 8.49 -27.44 -6.36
C LEU A 109 9.01 -26.00 -6.24
N MET A 110 10.32 -25.82 -6.45
CA MET A 110 10.93 -24.48 -6.38
C MET A 110 10.52 -23.59 -7.55
N PHE A 111 10.39 -24.15 -8.76
CA PHE A 111 9.90 -23.40 -9.92
C PHE A 111 8.44 -23.02 -9.80
N GLU A 112 7.59 -23.94 -9.36
CA GLU A 112 6.17 -23.69 -9.08
C GLU A 112 5.99 -22.49 -8.15
N ARG A 113 6.76 -22.44 -7.06
CA ARG A 113 6.71 -21.32 -6.11
C ARG A 113 7.23 -20.01 -6.66
N ARG A 114 8.35 -20.02 -7.38
CA ARG A 114 8.88 -18.81 -8.04
C ARG A 114 7.89 -18.28 -9.07
N ARG A 115 7.26 -19.17 -9.82
CA ARG A 115 6.19 -18.80 -10.76
C ARG A 115 5.01 -18.20 -10.02
N GLU A 116 4.58 -18.79 -8.91
CA GLU A 116 3.46 -18.25 -8.12
C GLU A 116 3.74 -16.83 -7.62
N HIS A 117 4.92 -16.58 -7.04
CA HIS A 117 5.35 -15.22 -6.68
C HIS A 117 5.37 -14.27 -7.88
N PHE A 118 5.94 -14.68 -9.01
CA PHE A 118 5.97 -13.89 -10.23
C PHE A 118 4.56 -13.54 -10.74
N LEU A 119 3.62 -14.49 -10.69
CA LEU A 119 2.24 -14.24 -11.10
C LEU A 119 1.50 -13.30 -10.15
N VAL A 120 1.77 -13.35 -8.84
CA VAL A 120 1.27 -12.36 -7.88
C VAL A 120 1.74 -10.96 -8.27
N ASP A 121 3.04 -10.82 -8.52
CA ASP A 121 3.67 -9.56 -8.94
C ASP A 121 3.07 -9.02 -10.24
N MET A 122 2.87 -9.89 -11.24
CA MET A 122 2.22 -9.51 -12.49
C MET A 122 0.77 -9.06 -12.27
N ARG A 123 -0.02 -9.74 -11.45
CA ARG A 123 -1.39 -9.30 -11.13
C ARG A 123 -1.40 -7.94 -10.44
N LEU A 124 -0.49 -7.72 -9.49
CA LEU A 124 -0.36 -6.46 -8.78
C LEU A 124 0.07 -5.33 -9.73
N MET A 125 1.03 -5.59 -10.63
CA MET A 125 1.47 -4.61 -11.61
C MET A 125 0.34 -4.21 -12.56
N MET A 126 -0.40 -5.19 -13.10
CA MET A 126 -1.55 -4.92 -13.97
C MET A 126 -2.64 -4.13 -13.23
N ARG A 127 -2.91 -4.47 -11.96
CA ARG A 127 -3.87 -3.73 -11.13
C ARG A 127 -3.40 -2.31 -10.82
N ARG A 128 -2.10 -2.10 -10.60
CA ARG A 128 -1.49 -0.78 -10.35
C ARG A 128 -1.73 0.17 -11.52
N LEU A 129 -1.56 -0.30 -12.76
CA LEU A 129 -1.88 0.51 -13.95
C LEU A 129 -3.35 0.91 -13.96
N GLY A 130 -4.26 0.00 -13.59
CA GLY A 130 -5.67 0.33 -13.44
C GLY A 130 -5.91 1.44 -12.41
N HIS A 131 -5.25 1.38 -11.25
CA HIS A 131 -5.36 2.44 -10.24
C HIS A 131 -4.82 3.79 -10.74
N TYR A 132 -3.71 3.84 -11.47
CA TYR A 132 -3.21 5.11 -12.02
C TYR A 132 -4.21 5.82 -12.92
N MET A 133 -5.04 5.05 -13.62
CA MET A 133 -6.07 5.56 -14.51
C MET A 133 -7.39 5.86 -13.80
N ALA A 134 -7.67 5.19 -12.68
CA ALA A 134 -8.86 5.42 -11.87
C ALA A 134 -8.77 6.66 -10.97
N VAL A 135 -7.54 7.12 -10.66
CA VAL A 135 -7.35 8.28 -9.78
C VAL A 135 -7.78 9.57 -10.43
N THR A 136 -8.73 10.25 -9.80
CA THR A 136 -9.30 11.53 -10.25
C THR A 136 -8.44 12.73 -9.84
N VAL A 137 -8.67 13.88 -10.48
CA VAL A 137 -8.03 15.15 -10.08
C VAL A 137 -8.43 15.55 -8.66
N SER A 138 -9.69 15.37 -8.29
CA SER A 138 -10.18 15.69 -6.94
C SER A 138 -9.44 14.90 -5.86
N GLN A 139 -9.24 13.60 -6.07
CA GLN A 139 -8.43 12.77 -5.16
C GLN A 139 -6.99 13.29 -5.06
N ARG A 140 -6.35 13.67 -6.18
CA ARG A 140 -4.98 14.21 -6.16
C ARG A 140 -4.89 15.51 -5.35
N LEU A 141 -5.86 16.41 -5.50
CA LEU A 141 -5.92 17.65 -4.74
C LEU A 141 -6.11 17.37 -3.24
N GLU A 142 -7.01 16.45 -2.90
CA GLU A 142 -7.25 16.05 -1.52
C GLU A 142 -5.98 15.43 -0.89
N TRP A 143 -5.33 14.50 -1.59
CA TRP A 143 -4.09 13.89 -1.13
C TRP A 143 -2.98 14.91 -0.94
N GLN A 144 -2.80 15.84 -1.88
CA GLN A 144 -1.81 16.91 -1.75
C GLN A 144 -2.09 17.78 -0.52
N GLN A 145 -3.36 18.12 -0.26
CA GLN A 145 -3.76 18.87 0.92
C GLN A 145 -3.45 18.10 2.22
N MET A 146 -3.81 16.82 2.28
CA MET A 146 -3.53 15.97 3.43
C MET A 146 -2.02 15.81 3.66
N MET A 147 -1.25 15.52 2.61
CA MET A 147 0.20 15.40 2.68
C MET A 147 0.86 16.69 3.19
N THR A 148 0.40 17.85 2.69
CA THR A 148 0.92 19.16 3.11
C THR A 148 0.60 19.41 4.59
N ARG A 149 -0.62 19.10 5.04
CA ARG A 149 -1.00 19.21 6.46
C ARG A 149 -0.15 18.32 7.35
N THR A 150 0.07 17.06 6.95
CA THR A 150 0.94 16.12 7.66
C THR A 150 2.36 16.66 7.78
N ARG A 151 2.93 17.16 6.68
CA ARG A 151 4.27 17.75 6.67
C ARG A 151 4.38 18.96 7.60
N CYS A 152 3.43 19.89 7.54
CA CYS A 152 3.43 21.06 8.41
C CYS A 152 3.38 20.68 9.90
N LEU A 153 2.58 19.67 10.26
CA LEU A 153 2.52 19.15 11.63
C LEU A 153 3.84 18.47 12.04
N ASP A 154 4.42 17.65 11.17
CA ASP A 154 5.71 17.00 11.42
C ASP A 154 6.84 18.02 11.66
N ASP A 155 6.85 19.14 10.95
CA ASP A 155 7.85 20.20 11.13
C ASP A 155 7.65 20.95 12.45
N ALA A 156 6.39 21.21 12.84
CA ALA A 156 6.08 21.78 14.15
C ALA A 156 6.49 20.83 15.30
N LEU A 157 6.16 19.55 15.18
CA LEU A 157 6.58 18.51 16.12
C LEU A 157 8.11 18.43 16.21
N LYS A 158 8.80 18.49 15.06
CA LYS A 158 10.27 18.50 15.02
C LYS A 158 10.85 19.64 15.87
N ALA A 159 10.33 20.86 15.72
CA ALA A 159 10.80 22.02 16.49
C ALA A 159 10.61 21.77 17.99
N ILE A 160 9.42 21.31 18.41
CA ILE A 160 9.13 20.96 19.82
C ILE A 160 10.13 19.93 20.36
N PHE A 161 10.41 18.88 19.59
CA PHE A 161 11.28 17.79 20.04
C PHE A 161 12.77 18.14 20.03
N THR A 162 13.19 19.03 19.14
CA THR A 162 14.60 19.41 18.94
C THR A 162 15.00 20.59 19.81
N ASP A 163 14.19 21.66 19.78
CA ASP A 163 14.49 22.94 20.41
C ASP A 163 13.92 23.00 21.84
N GLY A 164 12.88 22.22 22.10
CA GLY A 164 12.17 22.20 23.37
C GLY A 164 11.14 23.33 23.49
N VAL A 165 10.21 23.18 24.42
CA VAL A 165 9.20 24.18 24.79
C VAL A 165 9.32 24.43 26.29
N GLU A 166 9.36 25.70 26.71
CA GLU A 166 9.44 26.07 28.12
C GLU A 166 8.25 25.49 28.92
N THR A 167 8.55 24.91 30.08
CA THR A 167 7.54 24.39 31.01
C THR A 167 7.29 25.35 32.17
N PRO A 168 6.11 25.30 32.82
CA PRO A 168 5.78 26.23 33.92
C PRO A 168 6.74 26.20 35.12
N ASP A 169 7.48 25.10 35.30
CA ASP A 169 8.51 24.93 36.33
C ASP A 169 9.89 25.48 35.92
N GLY A 170 9.99 26.15 34.76
CA GLY A 170 11.22 26.72 34.23
C GLY A 170 12.13 25.72 33.51
N GLY A 171 11.65 24.49 33.29
CA GLY A 171 12.32 23.48 32.48
C GLY A 171 12.05 23.61 30.97
N LEU A 172 12.51 22.62 30.22
CA LEU A 172 12.22 22.45 28.79
C LEU A 172 11.56 21.09 28.56
N PHE A 173 10.36 21.09 28.00
CA PHE A 173 9.72 19.92 27.43
C PHE A 173 10.32 19.65 26.05
N GLY A 174 10.90 18.47 25.86
CA GLY A 174 11.43 18.03 24.57
C GLY A 174 11.74 16.54 24.61
N GLY A 175 12.41 16.01 23.57
CA GLY A 175 12.89 14.63 23.56
C GLY A 175 12.37 13.80 22.40
N LYS A 176 12.11 12.51 22.64
CA LYS A 176 11.80 11.56 21.57
C LYS A 176 10.37 11.75 21.09
N GLY A 177 10.24 12.16 19.83
CA GLY A 177 8.98 12.11 19.12
C GLY A 177 9.07 11.38 17.78
N PHE A 178 7.92 11.00 17.25
CA PHE A 178 7.83 10.34 15.96
C PHE A 178 7.30 11.30 14.91
N ARG A 179 7.82 11.14 13.68
CA ARG A 179 7.45 11.94 12.52
C ARG A 179 7.18 11.00 11.36
N SER A 180 6.31 11.46 10.47
CA SER A 180 5.89 10.76 9.26
C SER A 180 6.54 11.31 7.98
N THR A 181 7.64 12.06 8.14
CA THR A 181 8.39 12.67 7.03
C THR A 181 8.76 11.62 5.96
N TRP A 182 8.39 11.90 4.71
CA TRP A 182 8.52 11.02 3.53
C TRP A 182 7.53 9.86 3.46
N GLN A 183 6.60 9.77 4.41
CA GLN A 183 5.51 8.78 4.45
C GLN A 183 4.15 9.45 4.26
N GLU A 184 4.10 10.74 3.91
CA GLU A 184 2.86 11.50 3.82
C GLU A 184 1.91 10.92 2.79
N ALA A 185 2.41 10.31 1.71
CA ALA A 185 1.58 9.70 0.68
C ALA A 185 0.69 8.54 1.20
N VAL A 186 0.98 7.99 2.38
CA VAL A 186 0.12 6.98 3.04
C VAL A 186 -1.28 7.52 3.34
N VAL A 187 -1.46 8.85 3.42
CA VAL A 187 -2.79 9.49 3.56
C VAL A 187 -3.78 9.08 2.48
N ALA A 188 -3.31 8.66 1.30
CA ALA A 188 -4.17 8.24 0.20
C ALA A 188 -5.06 7.04 0.58
N VAL A 189 -4.61 6.19 1.51
CA VAL A 189 -5.40 5.07 2.04
C VAL A 189 -6.75 5.55 2.57
N ALA A 190 -6.79 6.71 3.22
CA ALA A 190 -8.00 7.27 3.81
C ALA A 190 -9.11 7.52 2.78
N THR A 191 -8.77 7.83 1.53
CA THR A 191 -9.77 8.03 0.46
C THR A 191 -10.35 6.73 -0.11
N ALA A 192 -9.76 5.59 0.23
CA ALA A 192 -10.32 4.27 -0.09
C ALA A 192 -11.22 3.74 1.05
N LEU A 193 -11.30 4.44 2.18
CA LEU A 193 -12.07 4.07 3.36
C LEU A 193 -13.34 4.91 3.47
N GLN A 194 -14.34 4.37 4.16
CA GLN A 194 -15.51 5.12 4.61
C GLN A 194 -15.10 5.98 5.81
N ARG A 195 -15.03 7.29 5.61
CA ARG A 195 -14.64 8.24 6.66
C ARG A 195 -15.86 8.96 7.22
N GLN A 196 -15.77 9.34 8.49
CA GLN A 196 -16.78 10.17 9.15
C GLN A 196 -16.10 11.26 10.00
N PRO A 197 -15.39 12.21 9.36
CA PRO A 197 -14.59 13.20 10.06
C PRO A 197 -15.42 14.16 10.92
N ASP A 198 -16.71 14.29 10.64
CA ASP A 198 -17.65 15.15 11.39
C ASP A 198 -18.38 14.42 12.53
N ALA A 199 -17.97 13.18 12.85
CA ALA A 199 -18.54 12.43 13.98
C ALA A 199 -18.31 13.19 15.30
N PRO A 200 -19.30 13.20 16.22
CA PRO A 200 -19.11 13.71 17.57
C PRO A 200 -17.90 13.06 18.27
N ARG A 201 -17.22 13.79 19.16
CA ARG A 201 -15.99 13.28 19.83
C ARG A 201 -16.25 12.09 20.77
N ASP A 202 -17.49 11.93 21.21
CA ASP A 202 -17.97 10.81 22.02
C ASP A 202 -18.53 9.65 21.18
N ALA A 203 -18.54 9.79 19.85
CA ALA A 203 -18.98 8.75 18.95
C ALA A 203 -18.06 7.52 19.00
N ARG A 204 -18.68 6.34 18.92
CA ARG A 204 -17.99 5.03 18.93
C ARG A 204 -18.66 4.09 17.92
N PRO A 205 -18.02 2.99 17.51
CA PRO A 205 -18.67 1.97 16.69
C PRO A 205 -20.00 1.53 17.29
N GLY A 206 -21.10 1.66 16.52
CA GLY A 206 -22.46 1.35 16.98
C GLY A 206 -23.09 2.43 17.88
N HIS A 207 -22.40 3.54 18.12
CA HIS A 207 -22.87 4.70 18.87
C HIS A 207 -22.42 6.00 18.19
N GLY A 208 -22.97 6.27 17.00
CA GLY A 208 -22.74 7.52 16.26
C GLY A 208 -21.52 7.55 15.33
N TYR A 209 -20.68 6.50 15.33
CA TYR A 209 -19.60 6.31 14.34
C TYR A 209 -19.86 5.05 13.49
N ASP A 210 -20.03 5.25 12.19
CA ASP A 210 -20.31 4.23 11.17
C ASP A 210 -19.20 4.12 10.12
N GLY A 211 -18.10 4.88 10.27
CA GLY A 211 -16.95 4.81 9.38
C GLY A 211 -16.06 3.58 9.62
N ASP A 212 -15.10 3.39 8.72
CA ASP A 212 -14.04 2.39 8.88
C ASP A 212 -13.11 2.77 10.04
N LEU A 213 -12.55 1.74 10.68
CA LEU A 213 -11.59 1.88 11.78
C LEU A 213 -10.16 1.69 11.26
N VAL A 214 -9.27 2.58 11.69
CA VAL A 214 -7.83 2.48 11.46
C VAL A 214 -7.10 2.41 12.78
N ALA A 215 -5.97 1.70 12.80
CA ALA A 215 -5.04 1.68 13.93
C ALA A 215 -3.71 2.30 13.48
N PRO A 216 -3.63 3.64 13.35
CA PRO A 216 -2.40 4.30 12.94
C PRO A 216 -1.32 4.01 13.97
N MET A 217 -0.14 3.59 13.52
CA MET A 217 1.01 3.44 14.40
C MET A 217 1.68 4.80 14.60
N ILE A 218 2.70 4.85 15.46
CA ILE A 218 3.51 6.03 15.80
C ILE A 218 4.01 6.89 14.61
N ARG A 219 4.00 6.40 13.37
CA ARG A 219 4.42 7.14 12.16
C ARG A 219 3.29 7.40 11.17
N ASP A 220 2.07 6.98 11.46
CA ASP A 220 0.92 7.11 10.56
C ASP A 220 0.07 8.34 10.91
N ILE A 221 0.72 9.41 11.38
CA ILE A 221 0.07 10.68 11.78
C ILE A 221 -0.82 11.20 10.64
N GLY A 222 -0.33 11.14 9.40
CA GLY A 222 -1.11 11.55 8.24
C GLY A 222 -2.41 10.77 8.09
N LEU A 223 -2.40 9.45 8.32
CA LEU A 223 -3.60 8.64 8.27
C LEU A 223 -4.58 9.03 9.38
N GLY A 224 -4.10 9.24 10.62
CA GLY A 224 -4.95 9.74 11.71
C GLY A 224 -5.63 11.07 11.37
N LEU A 225 -4.86 12.04 10.88
CA LEU A 225 -5.39 13.33 10.42
C LEU A 225 -6.42 13.18 9.28
N ALA A 226 -6.15 12.28 8.34
CA ALA A 226 -7.03 12.04 7.20
C ALA A 226 -8.35 11.36 7.60
N MET A 227 -8.37 10.67 8.73
CA MET A 227 -9.52 9.95 9.28
C MET A 227 -10.33 10.79 10.28
N GLY A 228 -9.82 11.93 10.75
CA GLY A 228 -10.58 12.88 11.57
C GLY A 228 -9.81 13.51 12.73
N ASP A 229 -8.60 13.03 13.06
CA ASP A 229 -7.80 13.66 14.11
C ASP A 229 -7.46 15.10 13.73
N THR A 230 -7.51 16.00 14.71
CA THR A 230 -7.04 17.37 14.50
C THR A 230 -5.54 17.49 14.81
N PRO A 231 -4.82 18.47 14.24
CA PRO A 231 -3.44 18.75 14.65
C PRO A 231 -3.29 18.99 16.15
N LEU A 232 -4.32 19.58 16.78
CA LEU A 232 -4.35 19.80 18.23
C LEU A 232 -4.40 18.47 18.99
N ASP A 233 -5.16 17.48 18.51
CA ASP A 233 -5.26 16.17 19.16
C ASP A 233 -3.92 15.44 19.13
N VAL A 234 -3.26 15.46 17.97
CA VAL A 234 -1.93 14.87 17.80
C VAL A 234 -0.91 15.59 18.68
N MET A 235 -0.91 16.93 18.71
CA MET A 235 -0.01 17.69 19.58
C MET A 235 -0.29 17.43 21.05
N ALA A 236 -1.55 17.44 21.49
CA ALA A 236 -1.94 17.20 22.87
C ALA A 236 -1.53 15.80 23.33
N ALA A 237 -1.69 14.78 22.48
CA ALA A 237 -1.21 13.43 22.74
C ALA A 237 0.32 13.41 22.90
N ASN A 238 1.07 13.97 21.94
CA ASN A 238 2.54 13.99 21.99
C ASN A 238 3.13 14.83 23.13
N LEU A 239 2.40 15.83 23.62
CA LEU A 239 2.76 16.65 24.78
C LEU A 239 2.24 16.08 26.11
N GLY A 240 1.53 14.95 26.07
CA GLY A 240 0.96 14.30 27.24
C GLY A 240 -0.05 15.16 28.01
N LYS A 241 -0.84 16.01 27.34
CA LYS A 241 -1.79 16.88 28.04
C LYS A 241 -2.99 16.06 28.56
N ALA A 242 -3.52 16.42 29.73
CA ALA A 242 -4.73 15.79 30.30
C ALA A 242 -5.98 15.92 29.41
N GLY A 243 -6.01 16.93 28.53
CA GLY A 243 -7.05 17.09 27.51
C GLY A 243 -6.81 16.32 26.21
N SER A 244 -5.80 15.44 26.15
CA SER A 244 -5.60 14.56 24.98
C SER A 244 -6.69 13.49 24.91
N ASN A 245 -7.00 13.02 23.70
CA ASN A 245 -7.91 11.90 23.47
C ASN A 245 -7.46 10.60 24.17
N GLN A 246 -6.15 10.45 24.42
CA GLN A 246 -5.58 9.32 25.16
C GLN A 246 -5.68 9.46 26.69
N ASN A 247 -6.16 10.61 27.19
CA ASN A 247 -6.17 10.94 28.61
C ASN A 247 -4.81 10.64 29.29
N GLY A 248 -3.72 10.91 28.56
CA GLY A 248 -2.40 10.45 28.95
C GLY A 248 -1.77 11.25 30.09
N GLY A 249 -2.32 12.42 30.40
CA GLY A 249 -1.78 13.41 31.35
C GLY A 249 -2.50 13.47 32.69
N TRP A 250 -1.82 14.02 33.69
CA TRP A 250 -2.44 14.39 34.95
C TRP A 250 -2.96 15.83 34.84
N VAL A 251 -3.98 16.20 35.60
CA VAL A 251 -4.37 17.62 35.72
C VAL A 251 -3.12 18.39 36.18
N ASP A 252 -2.71 19.37 35.38
CA ASP A 252 -1.48 20.17 35.57
C ASP A 252 -0.13 19.41 35.48
N ALA A 253 -0.09 18.18 34.93
CA ALA A 253 1.16 17.48 34.63
C ALA A 253 1.17 16.76 33.27
N GLY A 254 2.35 16.69 32.64
CA GLY A 254 2.56 15.99 31.37
C GLY A 254 2.46 14.47 31.50
N GLY A 255 1.86 13.86 30.50
CA GLY A 255 1.58 12.45 30.32
C GLY A 255 2.68 11.67 29.60
N ARG A 256 2.54 10.33 29.57
CA ARG A 256 3.59 9.40 29.11
C ARG A 256 3.35 8.76 27.74
N ASP A 257 2.26 9.10 27.03
CA ASP A 257 1.94 8.40 25.79
C ASP A 257 2.39 9.15 24.53
N LEU A 258 3.00 8.42 23.61
CA LEU A 258 3.54 8.90 22.32
C LEU A 258 2.76 8.31 21.13
N HIS A 259 1.64 7.62 21.40
CA HIS A 259 0.81 7.02 20.36
C HIS A 259 -0.29 7.98 19.90
N VAL A 260 -0.60 7.90 18.61
CA VAL A 260 -1.76 8.52 17.96
C VAL A 260 -2.73 7.38 17.59
N GLY A 261 -4.03 7.60 17.78
CA GLY A 261 -5.10 6.60 17.56
C GLY A 261 -5.95 6.38 18.81
N ALA A 262 -7.26 6.63 18.71
CA ALA A 262 -8.25 6.44 19.77
C ALA A 262 -9.04 5.15 19.59
#